data_AF-A0A845YBS0-F1
#
_entry.id   AF-A0A845YBS0-F1
#
_cell.length_a   1.000
_cell.length_b   1.000
_cell.length_c   1.000
_cell.angle_alpha   90.00
_cell.angle_beta   90.00
_cell.angle_gamma   90.00
#
_symmetry.space_group_name_H-M   'P 1'
#
loop_
_entity.id
_entity.type
_entity.pdbx_description
1 polymer ?
#
loop_
_entity_poly.entity_id
_entity_poly.type
_entity_poly.pdbx_seq_one_letter_code
_entity_poly.pdbx_strand_id
1 'polypeptide(L)'
;MKWKLLVPIIITSVFNWSLRANAHGVKIEYQATQAIEIQAKYDTGKPMSNAQVTVYSPDQPSTPWLTGTTDDNGNFTFAPTPSTLGNWTVKVRQASHGSMINIAVAEAKVATDVTPEAGNDNPKNQRLM
;
A
#
# COMPACT_ATOMS: atom_id res chain seq x y z
N MET A 1 17.23 -30.91 -69.65
CA MET A 1 17.49 -30.51 -68.23
C MET A 1 18.02 -29.08 -68.22
N LYS A 2 17.30 -28.06 -67.74
CA LYS A 2 17.83 -26.87 -67.02
C LYS A 2 16.71 -26.16 -66.22
N TRP A 3 15.86 -26.90 -65.51
CA TRP A 3 15.08 -26.36 -64.38
C TRP A 3 16.05 -26.19 -63.22
N LYS A 4 16.86 -25.13 -63.22
CA LYS A 4 17.76 -24.83 -62.09
C LYS A 4 17.64 -23.39 -61.59
N LEU A 5 16.80 -22.57 -62.22
CA LEU A 5 16.65 -21.14 -61.87
C LEU A 5 15.35 -20.81 -61.12
N LEU A 6 14.39 -21.73 -61.00
CA LEU A 6 13.15 -21.51 -60.22
C LEU A 6 13.26 -21.92 -58.74
N VAL A 7 14.29 -22.70 -58.40
CA VAL A 7 14.52 -23.20 -57.02
C VAL A 7 14.93 -22.09 -56.02
N PRO A 8 15.78 -21.09 -56.36
CA PRO A 8 16.19 -20.10 -55.36
C PRO A 8 15.09 -19.08 -55.02
N ILE A 9 14.11 -18.84 -55.92
CA ILE A 9 13.05 -17.84 -55.73
C ILE A 9 11.96 -18.34 -54.76
N ILE A 10 11.67 -19.65 -54.76
CA ILE A 10 10.69 -20.24 -53.85
C ILE A 10 11.21 -20.27 -52.40
N ILE A 11 12.53 -20.42 -52.22
CA ILE A 11 13.16 -20.46 -50.89
C ILE A 11 13.19 -19.09 -50.22
N THR A 12 13.26 -17.99 -50.98
CA THR A 12 13.26 -16.63 -50.40
C THR A 12 11.88 -16.13 -49.98
N SER A 13 10.78 -16.67 -50.56
CA SER A 13 9.42 -16.20 -50.26
C SER A 13 8.90 -16.60 -48.88
N VAL A 14 9.50 -17.61 -48.23
CA VAL A 14 9.10 -18.05 -46.88
C VAL A 14 9.75 -17.24 -45.74
N PHE A 15 10.68 -16.34 -46.03
CA PHE A 15 11.41 -15.57 -45.00
C PHE A 15 10.70 -14.30 -44.51
N ASN A 16 9.54 -13.96 -45.06
CA ASN A 16 8.79 -12.74 -44.70
C ASN A 16 7.58 -13.01 -43.80
N TRP A 17 7.45 -14.21 -43.25
CA TRP A 17 6.36 -14.50 -42.31
C TRP A 17 6.66 -13.82 -40.97
N SER A 18 6.18 -12.59 -40.82
CA SER A 18 6.28 -11.83 -39.57
C SER A 18 5.55 -12.59 -38.47
N LEU A 19 6.30 -13.27 -37.61
CA LEU A 19 5.79 -13.85 -36.38
C LEU A 19 5.28 -12.69 -35.51
N ARG A 20 3.96 -12.63 -35.29
CA ARG A 20 3.38 -11.68 -34.34
C ARG A 20 3.86 -12.07 -32.94
N ALA A 21 4.89 -11.40 -32.45
CA ALA A 21 5.32 -11.52 -31.06
C ALA A 21 4.34 -10.75 -30.18
N ASN A 22 3.62 -11.45 -29.29
CA ASN A 22 2.84 -10.80 -28.23
C ASN A 22 3.80 -10.39 -27.11
N ALA A 23 4.43 -9.22 -27.26
CA ALA A 23 5.10 -8.57 -26.15
C ALA A 23 4.02 -8.13 -25.15
N HIS A 24 4.04 -8.71 -23.95
CA HIS A 24 3.12 -8.30 -22.89
C HIS A 24 3.65 -7.00 -22.25
N GLY A 25 2.78 -6.00 -22.12
CA GLY A 25 3.04 -4.80 -21.31
C GLY A 25 2.51 -4.98 -19.90
N VAL A 26 3.13 -4.32 -18.92
CA VAL A 26 2.63 -4.25 -17.54
C VAL A 26 2.10 -2.84 -17.27
N LYS A 27 0.88 -2.73 -16.75
CA LYS A 27 0.32 -1.47 -16.23
C LYS A 27 0.29 -1.55 -14.71
N ILE A 28 0.87 -0.55 -14.04
CA ILE A 28 0.90 -0.45 -12.58
C ILE A 28 0.11 0.79 -12.19
N GLU A 29 -0.80 0.65 -11.24
CA GLU A 29 -1.54 1.73 -10.61
C GLU A 29 -1.28 1.69 -9.11
N TYR A 30 -1.26 2.85 -8.45
CA TYR A 30 -1.06 2.95 -7.02
C TYR A 30 -1.94 4.05 -6.43
N GLN A 31 -2.25 3.93 -5.14
CA GLN A 31 -2.88 4.96 -4.35
C GLN A 31 -2.20 5.00 -2.98
N ALA A 32 -1.76 6.18 -2.55
CA ALA A 32 -1.33 6.37 -1.18
C ALA A 32 -2.55 6.33 -0.25
N THR A 33 -2.49 5.49 0.79
CA THR A 33 -3.55 5.37 1.79
C THR A 33 -2.96 5.42 3.19
N GLN A 34 -3.78 5.74 4.17
CA GLN A 34 -3.40 5.64 5.57
C GLN A 34 -3.42 4.18 6.01
N ALA A 35 -2.38 3.77 6.74
CA ALA A 35 -2.29 2.46 7.36
C ALA A 35 -2.17 2.61 8.87
N ILE A 36 -2.65 1.59 9.58
CA ILE A 36 -2.55 1.44 11.03
C ILE A 36 -1.55 0.33 11.30
N GLU A 37 -0.50 0.67 12.05
CA GLU A 37 0.47 -0.29 12.56
C GLU A 37 0.16 -0.61 14.03
N ILE A 38 0.16 -1.90 14.35
CA ILE A 38 -0.02 -2.45 15.68
C ILE A 38 1.29 -3.06 16.12
N GLN A 39 1.76 -2.71 17.33
CA GLN A 39 2.88 -3.38 17.97
C GLN A 39 2.39 -4.14 19.21
N ALA A 40 2.46 -5.46 19.15
CA ALA A 40 2.08 -6.36 20.23
C ALA A 40 3.30 -6.83 21.02
N LYS A 41 3.29 -6.55 22.32
CA LYS A 41 4.32 -6.96 23.27
C LYS A 41 3.69 -7.56 24.51
N TYR A 42 4.40 -8.50 25.13
CA TYR A 42 4.12 -8.90 26.50
C TYR A 42 4.41 -7.73 27.46
N ASP A 43 3.90 -7.79 28.69
CA ASP A 43 4.20 -6.85 29.77
C ASP A 43 5.71 -6.74 30.09
N THR A 44 6.46 -7.83 29.86
CA THR A 44 7.93 -7.88 29.90
C THR A 44 8.63 -7.07 28.79
N GLY A 45 7.88 -6.55 27.81
CA GLY A 45 8.41 -5.85 26.64
C GLY A 45 8.84 -6.75 25.49
N LYS A 46 8.86 -8.08 25.68
CA LYS A 46 9.18 -9.05 24.61
C LYS A 46 8.11 -8.98 23.50
N PRO A 47 8.49 -8.96 22.21
CA PRO A 47 7.55 -9.06 21.10
C PRO A 47 6.66 -10.30 21.17
N MET A 48 5.39 -10.13 20.84
CA MET A 48 4.48 -11.24 20.57
C MET A 48 4.62 -11.66 19.11
N SER A 49 5.71 -12.38 18.78
CA SER A 49 5.96 -12.90 17.42
C SER A 49 4.92 -13.97 17.04
N ASN A 50 4.43 -13.96 15.80
CA ASN A 50 3.44 -14.92 15.28
C ASN A 50 2.13 -14.97 16.11
N ALA A 51 1.76 -13.85 16.75
CA ALA A 51 0.50 -13.74 17.46
C ALA A 51 -0.65 -13.55 16.47
N GLN A 52 -1.78 -14.21 16.72
CA GLN A 52 -2.97 -14.11 15.89
C GLN A 52 -3.61 -12.74 16.04
N VAL A 53 -3.88 -12.07 14.92
CA VAL A 53 -4.59 -10.79 14.85
C VAL A 53 -5.96 -10.99 14.21
N THR A 54 -6.97 -10.36 14.77
CA THR A 54 -8.32 -10.26 14.20
C THR A 54 -8.78 -8.82 14.26
N VAL A 55 -9.14 -8.27 13.11
CA VAL A 55 -9.63 -6.90 12.94
C VAL A 55 -11.12 -6.96 12.61
N TYR A 56 -11.91 -6.14 13.30
CA TYR A 56 -13.33 -5.96 13.05
C TYR A 56 -13.57 -4.52 12.59
N SER A 57 -14.37 -4.37 11.53
CA SER A 57 -14.75 -3.06 11.03
C SER A 57 -15.88 -2.45 11.87
N PRO A 58 -16.01 -1.11 11.88
CA PRO A 58 -17.13 -0.42 12.52
C PRO A 58 -18.50 -0.92 12.05
N ASP A 59 -18.62 -1.26 10.76
CA ASP A 59 -19.88 -1.68 10.13
C ASP A 59 -20.29 -3.12 10.50
N GLN A 60 -19.32 -3.98 10.82
CA GLN A 60 -19.55 -5.39 11.12
C GLN A 60 -18.73 -5.84 12.36
N PRO A 61 -19.05 -5.33 13.56
CA PRO A 61 -18.23 -5.51 14.76
C PRO A 61 -18.19 -6.96 15.28
N SER A 62 -19.10 -7.82 14.82
CA SER A 62 -19.16 -9.24 15.19
C SER A 62 -18.49 -10.18 14.18
N THR A 63 -18.10 -9.68 13.01
CA THR A 63 -17.56 -10.49 11.91
C THR A 63 -16.13 -10.05 11.62
N PRO A 64 -15.13 -10.95 11.64
CA PRO A 64 -13.77 -10.60 11.25
C PRO A 64 -13.74 -9.98 9.85
N TRP A 65 -13.23 -8.76 9.76
CA TRP A 65 -12.97 -8.09 8.48
C TRP A 65 -11.62 -8.54 7.91
N LEU A 66 -10.61 -8.66 8.78
CA LEU A 66 -9.28 -9.15 8.42
C LEU A 66 -8.72 -10.02 9.54
N THR A 67 -8.02 -11.08 9.17
CA THR A 67 -7.21 -11.89 10.07
C THR A 67 -5.77 -11.94 9.59
N GLY A 68 -4.85 -12.17 10.51
CA GLY A 68 -3.44 -12.32 10.18
C GLY A 68 -2.59 -12.69 11.39
N THR A 69 -1.29 -12.50 11.26
CA THR A 69 -0.32 -12.74 12.33
C THR A 69 0.68 -11.60 12.40
N THR A 70 1.13 -11.27 13.60
CA THR A 70 2.26 -10.35 13.78
C THR A 70 3.56 -10.96 13.24
N ASP A 71 4.49 -10.09 12.81
CA ASP A 71 5.85 -10.45 12.44
C ASP A 71 6.72 -10.80 13.67
N ASP A 72 8.00 -11.10 13.46
CA ASP A 72 8.93 -11.45 14.54
C ASP A 72 9.18 -10.33 15.56
N ASN A 73 8.93 -9.09 15.17
CA ASN A 73 9.02 -7.92 16.05
C ASN A 73 7.68 -7.59 16.72
N GLY A 74 6.65 -8.42 16.51
CA GLY A 74 5.33 -8.24 17.07
C GLY A 74 4.49 -7.20 16.32
N ASN A 75 4.88 -6.81 15.10
CA ASN A 75 4.18 -5.80 14.33
C ASN A 75 3.13 -6.42 13.41
N PHE A 76 2.01 -5.72 13.21
CA PHE A 76 1.00 -6.04 12.22
C PHE A 76 0.41 -4.76 11.64
N THR A 77 0.30 -4.67 10.31
CA THR A 77 -0.19 -3.46 9.64
C THR A 77 -1.41 -3.78 8.79
N PHE A 78 -2.42 -2.92 8.87
CA PHE A 78 -3.58 -2.97 7.97
C PHE A 78 -3.99 -1.56 7.54
N ALA A 79 -4.57 -1.46 6.35
CA ALA A 79 -5.13 -0.21 5.84
C ALA A 79 -6.66 -0.29 5.86
N PRO A 80 -7.35 0.49 6.71
CA PRO A 80 -8.80 0.65 6.63
C PRO A 80 -9.23 1.11 5.23
N THR A 81 -10.42 0.70 4.80
CA THR A 81 -11.05 1.32 3.63
C THR A 81 -11.28 2.81 3.91
N PRO A 82 -10.87 3.75 3.03
CA PRO A 82 -10.97 5.19 3.30
C PRO A 82 -12.38 5.70 3.62
N SER A 83 -13.42 5.04 3.11
CA SER A 83 -14.83 5.39 3.38
C SER A 83 -15.36 4.82 4.70
N THR A 84 -14.63 3.94 5.37
CA THR A 84 -15.09 3.25 6.58
C THR A 84 -14.50 3.92 7.82
N LEU A 85 -15.22 4.93 8.29
CA LEU A 85 -14.91 5.68 9.50
C LEU A 85 -15.51 5.02 10.74
N GLY A 86 -14.98 5.36 11.91
CA GLY A 86 -15.47 4.88 13.19
C GLY A 86 -14.46 4.02 13.93
N ASN A 87 -14.94 3.27 14.92
CA ASN A 87 -14.10 2.48 15.82
C ASN A 87 -13.81 1.11 15.24
N TRP A 88 -12.56 0.90 14.86
CA TRP A 88 -12.03 -0.39 14.46
C TRP A 88 -11.57 -1.17 15.69
N THR A 89 -11.99 -2.41 15.82
CA THR A 89 -11.58 -3.26 16.94
C THR A 89 -10.49 -4.20 16.49
N VAL A 90 -9.35 -4.20 17.17
CA VAL A 90 -8.23 -5.11 16.91
C VAL A 90 -8.02 -6.00 18.12
N LYS A 91 -8.05 -7.31 17.91
CA LYS A 91 -7.73 -8.33 18.90
C LYS A 91 -6.43 -9.01 18.53
N VAL A 92 -5.48 -9.07 19.46
CA VAL A 92 -4.22 -9.81 19.32
C VAL A 92 -4.17 -10.91 20.37
N ARG A 93 -3.84 -12.15 19.98
CA ARG A 93 -3.81 -13.30 20.88
C ARG A 93 -2.65 -14.25 20.58
N GLN A 94 -1.98 -14.71 21.63
CA GLN A 94 -1.00 -15.78 21.58
C GLN A 94 -1.15 -16.68 22.80
N ALA A 95 -1.55 -17.94 22.57
CA ALA A 95 -1.93 -18.89 23.62
C ALA A 95 -2.97 -18.28 24.60
N SER A 96 -2.67 -18.26 25.91
CA SER A 96 -3.53 -17.69 26.95
C SER A 96 -3.44 -16.16 27.07
N HIS A 97 -2.49 -15.52 26.39
CA HIS A 97 -2.30 -14.08 26.45
C HIS A 97 -2.99 -13.40 25.26
N GLY A 98 -3.63 -12.26 25.50
CA GLY A 98 -4.20 -11.46 24.44
C GLY A 98 -4.84 -10.19 24.96
N SER A 99 -5.04 -9.25 24.06
CA SER A 99 -5.69 -7.97 24.34
C SER A 99 -6.54 -7.53 23.16
N MET A 100 -7.45 -6.60 23.42
CA MET A 100 -8.32 -5.98 22.44
C MET A 100 -8.25 -4.46 22.60
N ILE A 101 -8.10 -3.75 21.50
CA ILE A 101 -8.08 -2.29 21.45
C ILE A 101 -9.08 -1.76 20.44
N ASN A 102 -9.53 -0.52 20.65
CA ASN A 102 -10.37 0.21 19.71
C ASN A 102 -9.58 1.38 19.13
N ILE A 103 -9.63 1.54 17.81
CA ILE A 103 -8.90 2.56 17.07
C ILE A 103 -9.92 3.43 16.35
N ALA A 104 -10.00 4.70 16.73
CA ALA A 104 -10.90 5.64 16.09
C ALA A 104 -10.28 6.12 14.77
N VAL A 105 -10.94 5.78 13.65
CA VAL A 105 -10.59 6.27 12.31
C VAL A 105 -11.58 7.38 11.94
N ALA A 106 -11.06 8.56 11.65
CA ALA A 106 -11.83 9.71 11.20
C ALA A 106 -11.34 10.17 9.82
N GLU A 107 -12.12 11.02 9.16
CA GLU A 107 -11.68 11.62 7.90
C GLU A 107 -10.33 12.31 8.10
N ALA A 108 -9.37 11.97 7.24
CA ALA A 108 -8.14 12.72 7.17
C ALA A 108 -8.50 14.15 6.73
N LYS A 109 -8.46 15.11 7.66
CA LYS A 109 -8.50 16.53 7.28
C LYS A 109 -7.30 16.74 6.37
N VAL A 110 -7.57 17.02 5.10
CA VAL A 110 -6.56 17.53 4.18
C VAL A 110 -6.00 18.78 4.83
N ALA A 111 -4.78 18.70 5.38
CA ALA A 111 -4.02 19.88 5.68
C ALA A 111 -3.71 20.51 4.32
N THR A 112 -4.57 21.43 3.89
CA THR A 112 -4.20 22.41 2.88
C THR A 112 -2.99 23.13 3.44
N ASP A 113 -1.83 22.78 2.92
CA ASP A 113 -0.57 23.45 3.19
C ASP A 113 -0.79 24.92 2.87
N VAL A 114 -1.01 25.73 3.90
CA VAL A 114 -1.06 27.18 3.77
C VAL A 114 0.37 27.57 3.45
N THR A 115 0.63 27.84 2.18
CA THR A 115 1.89 28.47 1.75
C THR A 115 2.16 29.65 2.69
N PRO A 116 3.34 29.75 3.33
CA PRO A 116 3.69 30.94 4.06
C PRO A 116 3.63 32.11 3.09
N GLU A 117 2.70 33.03 3.31
CA GLU A 117 2.68 34.33 2.66
C GLU A 117 4.06 34.95 2.87
N ALA A 118 4.84 35.05 1.79
CA ALA A 118 6.16 35.63 1.82
C ALA A 118 6.04 37.04 2.40
N GLY A 119 6.77 37.28 3.49
CA GLY A 119 6.89 38.57 4.15
C GLY A 119 7.13 39.67 3.12
N ASN A 120 6.24 40.66 3.14
CA ASN A 120 6.45 41.93 2.47
C ASN A 120 7.54 42.70 3.23
N ASP A 121 8.79 42.35 2.96
CA ASP A 121 9.97 43.06 3.45
C ASP A 121 10.16 44.30 2.58
N ASN A 122 9.39 45.36 2.85
CA ASN A 122 9.58 46.68 2.24
C ASN A 122 10.90 47.30 2.75
N PRO A 123 11.93 47.52 1.90
CA PRO A 123 13.27 47.92 2.36
C PRO A 123 13.41 49.42 2.67
N LYS A 124 12.35 50.10 3.14
CA LYS A 124 12.34 51.58 3.30
C LYS A 124 12.48 52.11 4.72
N ASN A 125 12.74 51.28 5.73
CA ASN A 125 12.82 51.75 7.13
C ASN A 125 14.20 51.64 7.79
N GLN A 126 15.30 51.63 7.04
CA GLN A 126 16.63 51.80 7.63
C GLN A 126 16.95 53.29 7.80
N ARG A 127 16.57 53.87 8.95
CA ARG A 127 17.04 55.18 9.40
C ARG A 127 17.66 55.05 10.80
N LEU A 128 18.99 55.10 10.80
CA LEU A 128 19.91 55.62 11.82
C LEU A 128 19.49 55.54 13.30
N MET A 129 20.20 54.71 14.05
CA MET A 129 20.78 55.01 15.37
C MET A 129 22.02 54.13 15.57
#